data_AF-A0A6P6IMC2-F1
#
_entry.id   AF-A0A6P6IMC2-F1
#
_cell.length_a   1.000
_cell.length_b   1.000
_cell.length_c   1.000
_cell.angle_alpha   90.00
_cell.angle_beta   90.00
_cell.angle_gamma   90.00
#
_symmetry.space_group_name_H-M   'P 1'
#
loop_
_entity.id
_entity.type
_entity.pdbx_description
1 polymer ?
#
loop_
_entity_poly.entity_id
_entity_poly.type
_entity_poly.pdbx_seq_one_letter_code
_entity_poly.pdbx_strand_id
1 'polypeptide(L)'
;MLTPSYSHLEQEKHELRRRFENREGEWEGRVSELESDVKQLQDELERQQVHLREADREKTRAVQELSEQNQRLLDQLSRASEVERQLSMQVHALREDFREKNSSTNQHIIRLESLQAEQVLEIKMLSDRKRELEHRLSATLEENDLLQGTVEELQDRVLILERQGHDKDLQLHQSQLELQEVRLSYRQLQVKVEELTEERSLQSSAATSTSLLSEIEQSMEAEELEQEREQLRLQLWEAYCQVRYLCSHLRGNDSADSAVSTDSSMDESSETSSAKDVPAGSLRTALSELKRLIQSIVDGMEPTSSRRIDDDSLEEQIRQTSEDSRALRELMEGERGKLRQSLEELQQLHSQVTLLSVEMTALKEERDRLRVTSEDKEPKEQLQKAIRDRDEAIAKKNAVELELAKCKMDMMSLNSQLLDAIQQKLNLSQQLEAWQVKSPETLG
;
A
#
# COMPACT_ATOMS: atom_id res chain seq x y z
N MET A 1 -154.56 -33.36 -97.29
CA MET A 1 -153.33 -32.80 -97.93
C MET A 1 -152.28 -32.37 -96.88
N LEU A 2 -152.04 -33.14 -95.79
CA LEU A 2 -151.11 -32.76 -94.70
C LEU A 2 -150.09 -33.86 -94.33
N THR A 3 -150.16 -35.04 -94.97
CA THR A 3 -149.35 -36.21 -94.64
C THR A 3 -147.86 -36.14 -95.06
N PRO A 4 -147.46 -35.53 -96.19
CA PRO A 4 -146.03 -35.41 -96.55
C PRO A 4 -145.27 -34.41 -95.66
N SER A 5 -145.96 -33.39 -95.13
CA SER A 5 -145.38 -32.39 -94.23
C SER A 5 -145.13 -32.96 -92.83
N TYR A 6 -145.97 -33.89 -92.37
CA TYR A 6 -145.79 -34.55 -91.09
C TYR A 6 -144.59 -35.52 -91.10
N SER A 7 -144.46 -36.33 -92.16
CA SER A 7 -143.31 -37.23 -92.32
C SER A 7 -141.98 -36.48 -92.45
N HIS A 8 -141.97 -35.32 -93.10
CA HIS A 8 -140.77 -34.47 -93.19
C HIS A 8 -140.36 -33.90 -91.82
N LEU A 9 -141.33 -33.43 -91.02
CA LEU A 9 -141.08 -32.93 -89.67
C LEU A 9 -140.57 -34.03 -88.72
N GLU A 10 -141.07 -35.26 -88.86
CA GLU A 10 -140.56 -36.39 -88.10
C GLU A 10 -139.11 -36.73 -88.48
N GLN A 11 -138.79 -36.74 -89.78
CA GLN A 11 -137.42 -36.93 -90.26
C GLN A 11 -136.47 -35.84 -89.74
N GLU A 12 -136.84 -34.56 -89.87
CA GLU A 12 -136.05 -33.43 -89.35
C GLU A 12 -135.86 -33.52 -87.83
N LYS A 13 -136.89 -33.94 -87.08
CA LYS A 13 -136.78 -34.17 -85.64
C LYS A 13 -135.78 -35.27 -85.30
N HIS A 14 -135.81 -36.40 -86.02
CA HIS A 14 -134.86 -37.49 -85.82
C HIS A 14 -133.44 -37.13 -86.24
N GLU A 15 -133.28 -36.33 -87.31
CA GLU A 15 -131.98 -35.81 -87.74
C GLU A 15 -131.42 -34.80 -86.75
N LEU A 16 -132.24 -33.87 -86.25
CA LEU A 16 -131.82 -32.92 -85.22
C LEU A 16 -131.44 -33.63 -83.94
N ARG A 17 -132.21 -34.62 -83.48
CA ARG A 17 -131.85 -35.45 -82.32
C ARG A 17 -130.48 -36.10 -82.49
N ARG A 18 -130.23 -36.78 -83.62
CA ARG A 18 -128.91 -37.36 -83.91
C ARG A 18 -127.79 -36.31 -83.97
N ARG A 19 -128.05 -35.12 -84.53
CA ARG A 19 -127.07 -34.03 -84.54
C ARG A 19 -126.79 -33.49 -83.14
N PHE A 20 -127.79 -33.42 -82.26
CA PHE A 20 -127.59 -33.03 -80.87
C PHE A 20 -126.83 -34.11 -80.11
N GLU A 21 -127.21 -35.38 -80.24
CA GLU A 21 -126.50 -36.52 -79.64
C GLU A 21 -125.03 -36.57 -80.09
N ASN A 22 -124.75 -36.35 -81.38
CA ASN A 22 -123.37 -36.30 -81.89
C ASN A 22 -122.58 -35.12 -81.28
N ARG A 23 -123.20 -33.94 -81.18
CA ARG A 23 -122.55 -32.77 -80.55
C ARG A 23 -122.34 -32.99 -79.06
N GLU A 24 -123.30 -33.60 -78.37
CA GLU A 24 -123.18 -33.99 -76.96
C GLU A 24 -122.00 -34.96 -76.79
N GLY A 25 -121.87 -35.99 -77.62
CA GLY A 25 -120.72 -36.90 -77.60
C GLY A 25 -119.38 -36.20 -77.89
N GLU A 26 -119.33 -35.24 -78.80
CA GLU A 26 -118.13 -34.42 -79.01
C GLU A 26 -117.80 -33.53 -77.80
N TRP A 27 -118.81 -32.98 -77.11
CA TRP A 27 -118.61 -32.21 -75.89
C TRP A 27 -118.17 -33.09 -74.72
N GLU A 28 -118.75 -34.28 -74.56
CA GLU A 28 -118.32 -35.30 -73.60
C GLU A 28 -116.87 -35.70 -73.86
N GLY A 29 -116.48 -35.88 -75.14
CA GLY A 29 -115.09 -36.10 -75.54
C GLY A 29 -114.17 -34.97 -75.09
N ARG A 30 -114.49 -33.72 -75.44
CA ARG A 30 -113.70 -32.53 -75.02
C ARG A 30 -113.62 -32.38 -73.50
N VAL A 31 -114.71 -32.66 -72.78
CA VAL A 31 -114.72 -32.63 -71.31
C VAL A 31 -113.82 -33.72 -70.75
N SER A 32 -113.87 -34.94 -71.30
CA SER A 32 -113.00 -36.04 -70.86
C SER A 32 -111.50 -35.77 -71.11
N GLU A 33 -111.17 -35.11 -72.22
CA GLU A 33 -109.80 -34.65 -72.52
C GLU A 33 -109.34 -33.62 -71.48
N LEU A 34 -110.15 -32.58 -71.22
CA LEU A 34 -109.83 -31.56 -70.21
C LEU A 34 -109.75 -32.14 -68.80
N GLU A 35 -110.62 -33.08 -68.44
CA GLU A 35 -110.54 -33.79 -67.15
C GLU A 35 -109.25 -34.61 -67.03
N SER A 36 -108.79 -35.23 -68.12
CA SER A 36 -107.50 -35.91 -68.17
C SER A 36 -106.35 -34.91 -68.02
N ASP A 37 -106.39 -33.79 -68.75
CA ASP A 37 -105.34 -32.76 -68.69
C ASP A 37 -105.25 -32.12 -67.29
N VAL A 38 -106.38 -31.84 -66.66
CA VAL A 38 -106.41 -31.32 -65.28
C VAL A 38 -105.79 -32.33 -64.31
N LYS A 39 -106.11 -33.62 -64.44
CA LYS A 39 -105.49 -34.68 -63.61
C LYS A 39 -103.98 -34.77 -63.86
N GLN A 40 -103.55 -34.71 -65.12
CA GLN A 40 -102.12 -34.73 -65.47
C GLN A 40 -101.37 -33.52 -64.90
N LEU A 41 -101.91 -32.31 -65.05
CA LEU A 41 -101.31 -31.09 -64.50
C LEU A 41 -101.29 -31.10 -62.97
N GLN A 42 -102.31 -31.65 -62.32
CA GLN A 42 -102.33 -31.84 -60.86
C GLN A 42 -101.22 -32.81 -60.43
N ASP A 43 -101.13 -33.97 -61.05
CA ASP A 43 -100.08 -34.95 -60.76
C ASP A 43 -98.68 -34.38 -61.01
N GLU A 44 -98.47 -33.66 -62.12
CA GLU A 44 -97.19 -33.03 -62.45
C GLU A 44 -96.82 -31.94 -61.43
N LEU A 45 -97.79 -31.12 -61.02
CA LEU A 45 -97.59 -30.12 -59.98
C LEU A 45 -97.21 -30.78 -58.66
N GLU A 46 -97.90 -31.85 -58.26
CA GLU A 46 -97.57 -32.59 -57.04
C GLU A 46 -96.15 -33.20 -57.11
N ARG A 47 -95.79 -33.83 -58.23
CA ARG A 47 -94.43 -34.37 -58.46
C ARG A 47 -93.37 -33.28 -58.36
N GLN A 48 -93.57 -32.14 -59.03
CA GLN A 48 -92.65 -31.00 -58.97
C GLN A 48 -92.53 -30.44 -57.55
N GLN A 49 -93.62 -30.31 -56.81
CA GLN A 49 -93.57 -29.84 -55.43
C GLN A 49 -92.83 -30.82 -54.51
N VAL A 50 -92.98 -32.13 -54.71
CA VAL A 50 -92.21 -33.14 -53.96
C VAL A 50 -90.72 -33.02 -54.29
N HIS A 51 -90.36 -32.94 -55.57
CA HIS A 51 -88.96 -32.78 -55.99
C HIS A 51 -88.31 -31.49 -55.47
N LEU A 52 -89.02 -30.36 -55.45
CA LEU A 52 -88.52 -29.12 -54.87
C LEU A 52 -88.28 -29.27 -53.36
N ARG A 53 -89.20 -29.90 -52.63
CA ARG A 53 -89.03 -30.17 -51.20
C ARG A 53 -87.85 -31.12 -50.93
N GLU A 54 -87.63 -32.11 -51.77
CA GLU A 54 -86.47 -33.00 -51.68
C GLU A 54 -85.17 -32.27 -51.96
N ALA A 55 -85.11 -31.48 -53.03
CA ALA A 55 -83.95 -30.65 -53.36
C ALA A 55 -83.62 -29.66 -52.23
N ASP A 56 -84.62 -29.05 -51.59
CA ASP A 56 -84.39 -28.14 -50.46
C ASP A 56 -83.93 -28.89 -49.20
N ARG A 57 -84.39 -30.14 -48.98
CA ARG A 57 -83.84 -31.01 -47.93
C ARG A 57 -82.39 -31.38 -48.21
N GLU A 58 -82.03 -31.65 -49.46
CA GLU A 58 -80.64 -31.95 -49.85
C GLU A 58 -79.74 -30.73 -49.72
N LYS A 59 -80.19 -29.56 -50.16
CA LYS A 59 -79.46 -28.28 -49.96
C LYS A 59 -79.24 -28.00 -48.48
N THR A 60 -80.26 -28.18 -47.64
CA THR A 60 -80.12 -27.94 -46.19
C THR A 60 -79.17 -28.92 -45.53
N ARG A 61 -79.16 -30.21 -45.92
CA ARG A 61 -78.15 -31.19 -45.49
C ARG A 61 -76.74 -30.78 -45.91
N ALA A 62 -76.55 -30.41 -47.18
CA ALA A 62 -75.24 -29.98 -47.67
C ALA A 62 -74.73 -28.72 -46.95
N VAL A 63 -75.60 -27.75 -46.69
CA VAL A 63 -75.25 -26.55 -45.91
C VAL A 63 -74.87 -26.91 -44.46
N GLN A 64 -75.61 -27.84 -43.82
CA GLN A 64 -75.27 -28.33 -42.49
C GLN A 64 -73.90 -29.01 -42.47
N GLU A 65 -73.63 -29.93 -43.39
CA GLU A 65 -72.34 -30.62 -43.50
C GLU A 65 -71.19 -29.63 -43.73
N LEU A 66 -71.35 -28.66 -44.64
CA LEU A 66 -70.35 -27.62 -44.87
C LEU A 66 -70.15 -26.73 -43.64
N SER A 67 -71.23 -26.38 -42.92
CA SER A 67 -71.14 -25.58 -41.70
C SER A 67 -70.42 -26.32 -40.57
N GLU A 68 -70.68 -27.62 -40.42
CA GLU A 68 -69.98 -28.47 -39.44
C GLU A 68 -68.50 -28.63 -39.80
N GLN A 69 -68.19 -28.84 -41.08
CA GLN A 69 -66.81 -28.91 -41.55
C GLN A 69 -66.07 -27.59 -41.30
N ASN A 70 -66.68 -26.45 -41.63
CA ASN A 70 -66.10 -25.13 -41.35
C ASN A 70 -65.89 -24.92 -39.85
N GLN A 71 -66.85 -25.31 -39.00
CA GLN A 71 -66.68 -25.22 -37.54
C GLN A 71 -65.53 -26.08 -37.04
N ARG A 72 -65.41 -27.33 -37.53
CA ARG A 72 -64.28 -28.22 -37.17
C ARG A 72 -62.94 -27.62 -37.58
N LEU A 73 -62.85 -27.02 -38.77
CA LEU A 73 -61.62 -26.35 -39.23
C LEU A 73 -61.29 -25.11 -38.39
N LEU A 74 -62.29 -24.31 -38.01
CA LEU A 74 -62.10 -23.18 -37.10
C LEU A 74 -61.62 -23.62 -35.71
N ASP A 75 -62.19 -24.71 -35.18
CA ASP A 75 -61.75 -25.29 -33.90
C ASP A 75 -60.32 -25.83 -33.99
N GLN A 76 -59.93 -26.43 -35.12
CA GLN A 76 -58.55 -26.87 -35.35
C GLN A 76 -57.58 -25.69 -35.46
N LEU A 77 -57.95 -24.64 -36.20
CA LEU A 77 -57.13 -23.44 -36.36
C LEU A 77 -56.95 -22.71 -35.03
N SER A 78 -58.03 -22.58 -34.24
CA SER A 78 -57.95 -21.94 -32.92
C SER A 78 -57.06 -22.73 -31.97
N ARG A 79 -57.17 -24.07 -31.92
CA ARG A 79 -56.24 -24.92 -31.14
C ARG A 79 -54.80 -24.78 -31.60
N ALA A 80 -54.55 -24.75 -32.91
CA ALA A 80 -53.21 -24.55 -33.46
C ALA A 80 -52.64 -23.18 -33.07
N SER A 81 -53.44 -22.11 -33.15
CA SER A 81 -53.04 -20.77 -32.74
C SER A 81 -52.72 -20.67 -31.24
N GLU A 82 -53.47 -21.39 -30.40
CA GLU A 82 -53.24 -21.43 -28.96
C GLU A 82 -51.94 -22.17 -28.62
N VAL A 83 -51.66 -23.28 -29.31
CA VAL A 83 -50.38 -24.00 -29.18
C VAL A 83 -49.22 -23.13 -29.65
N GLU A 84 -49.36 -22.43 -30.78
CA GLU A 84 -48.34 -21.51 -31.28
C GLU A 84 -48.07 -20.36 -30.30
N ARG A 85 -49.11 -19.81 -29.68
CA ARG A 85 -49.01 -18.80 -28.63
C ARG A 85 -48.25 -19.33 -27.42
N GLN A 86 -48.58 -20.54 -26.96
CA GLN A 86 -47.90 -21.19 -25.84
C GLN A 86 -46.42 -21.45 -26.14
N LEU A 87 -46.10 -21.99 -27.32
CA LEU A 87 -44.72 -22.20 -27.76
C LEU A 87 -43.96 -20.88 -27.86
N SER A 88 -44.59 -19.82 -28.36
CA SER A 88 -43.99 -18.48 -28.43
C SER A 88 -43.66 -17.93 -27.04
N MET A 89 -44.54 -18.12 -26.06
CA MET A 89 -44.28 -17.77 -24.67
C MET A 89 -43.13 -18.57 -24.08
N GLN A 90 -43.07 -19.89 -24.32
CA GLN A 90 -41.97 -20.74 -23.86
C GLN A 90 -40.63 -20.31 -24.47
N VAL A 91 -40.60 -20.02 -25.77
CA VAL A 91 -39.41 -19.50 -26.45
C VAL A 91 -38.99 -18.16 -25.86
N HIS A 92 -39.94 -17.28 -25.52
CA HIS A 92 -39.62 -16.01 -24.88
C HIS A 92 -39.00 -16.21 -23.49
N ALA A 93 -39.60 -17.06 -22.65
CA ALA A 93 -39.06 -17.40 -21.34
C ALA A 93 -37.66 -18.01 -21.43
N LEU A 94 -37.42 -18.96 -22.33
CA LEU A 94 -36.10 -19.54 -22.55
C LEU A 94 -35.07 -18.50 -23.03
N ARG A 95 -35.49 -17.51 -23.84
CA ARG A 95 -34.63 -16.39 -24.25
C ARG A 95 -34.32 -15.44 -23.10
N GLU A 96 -35.24 -15.25 -22.15
CA GLU A 96 -35.00 -14.48 -20.93
C GLU A 96 -34.03 -15.23 -20.01
N ASP A 97 -34.26 -16.51 -19.75
CA ASP A 97 -33.36 -17.36 -18.98
C ASP A 97 -31.93 -17.36 -19.56
N PHE A 98 -31.81 -17.43 -20.89
CA PHE A 98 -30.51 -17.37 -21.55
C PHE A 98 -29.87 -15.98 -21.44
N ARG A 99 -30.66 -14.90 -21.53
CA ARG A 99 -30.17 -13.53 -21.31
C ARG A 99 -29.68 -13.32 -19.88
N GLU A 100 -30.39 -13.83 -18.88
CA GLU A 100 -29.99 -13.77 -17.46
C GLU A 100 -28.75 -14.62 -17.17
N LYS A 101 -28.66 -15.82 -17.75
CA LYS A 101 -27.44 -16.65 -17.65
C LYS A 101 -26.24 -15.96 -18.31
N ASN A 102 -26.44 -15.31 -19.45
CA ASN A 102 -25.36 -14.58 -20.10
C ASN A 102 -24.97 -13.32 -19.33
N SER A 103 -25.93 -12.58 -18.77
CA SER A 103 -25.63 -11.40 -17.96
C SER A 103 -24.90 -11.77 -16.67
N SER A 104 -25.33 -12.81 -15.96
CA SER A 104 -24.63 -13.32 -14.77
C SER A 104 -23.24 -13.87 -15.13
N THR A 105 -23.10 -14.63 -16.22
CA THR A 105 -21.79 -15.12 -16.69
C THR A 105 -20.86 -13.96 -17.03
N ASN A 106 -21.34 -12.94 -17.73
CA ASN A 106 -20.55 -11.74 -18.02
C ASN A 106 -20.15 -10.98 -16.74
N GLN A 107 -21.04 -10.86 -15.76
CA GLN A 107 -20.69 -10.28 -14.45
C GLN A 107 -19.60 -11.09 -13.74
N HIS A 108 -19.67 -12.42 -13.78
CA HIS A 108 -18.63 -13.28 -13.22
C HIS A 108 -17.30 -13.12 -13.94
N ILE A 109 -17.31 -13.03 -15.28
CA ILE A 109 -16.10 -12.78 -16.07
C ILE A 109 -15.46 -11.45 -15.67
N ILE A 110 -16.23 -10.36 -15.59
CA ILE A 110 -15.71 -9.04 -15.19
C ILE A 110 -15.11 -9.08 -13.78
N ARG A 111 -15.77 -9.77 -12.83
CA ARG A 111 -15.22 -9.94 -11.46
C ARG A 111 -13.94 -10.76 -11.45
N LEU A 112 -13.83 -11.79 -12.29
CA LEU A 112 -12.61 -12.57 -12.42
C LEU A 112 -11.48 -11.74 -13.04
N GLU A 113 -11.77 -10.96 -14.07
CA GLU A 113 -10.80 -10.04 -14.70
C GLU A 113 -10.29 -8.98 -13.69
N SER A 114 -11.17 -8.42 -12.86
CA SER A 114 -10.76 -7.46 -11.83
C SER A 114 -9.88 -8.10 -10.76
N LEU A 115 -10.26 -9.29 -10.26
CA LEU A 115 -9.46 -10.03 -9.28
C LEU A 115 -8.10 -10.46 -9.86
N GLN A 116 -8.06 -10.89 -11.13
CA GLN A 116 -6.82 -11.19 -11.82
C GLN A 116 -5.93 -9.95 -11.94
N ALA A 117 -6.49 -8.78 -12.25
CA ALA A 117 -5.74 -7.53 -12.31
C ALA A 117 -5.16 -7.14 -10.94
N GLU A 118 -5.95 -7.26 -9.86
CA GLU A 118 -5.51 -7.03 -8.48
C GLU A 118 -4.37 -7.97 -8.09
N GLN A 119 -4.52 -9.28 -8.35
CA GLN A 119 -3.48 -10.28 -8.07
C GLN A 119 -2.19 -10.00 -8.84
N VAL A 120 -2.28 -9.61 -10.12
CA VAL A 120 -1.10 -9.25 -10.92
C VAL A 120 -0.38 -8.04 -10.34
N LEU A 121 -1.13 -7.03 -9.87
CA LEU A 121 -0.54 -5.87 -9.22
C LEU A 121 0.12 -6.23 -7.89
N GLU A 122 -0.53 -7.04 -7.06
CA GLU A 122 0.04 -7.51 -5.78
C GLU A 122 1.33 -8.31 -6.00
N ILE A 123 1.32 -9.26 -6.94
CA ILE A 123 2.52 -10.04 -7.31
C ILE A 123 3.64 -9.11 -7.76
N LYS A 124 3.34 -8.08 -8.57
CA LYS A 124 4.33 -7.09 -8.99
C LYS A 124 4.92 -6.35 -7.79
N MET A 125 4.08 -5.80 -6.90
CA MET A 125 4.54 -5.08 -5.71
C MET A 125 5.38 -5.97 -4.78
N LEU A 126 4.96 -7.21 -4.54
CA LEU A 126 5.73 -8.16 -3.75
C LEU A 126 7.05 -8.52 -4.43
N SER A 127 7.06 -8.67 -5.75
CA SER A 127 8.29 -8.93 -6.52
C SER A 127 9.27 -7.74 -6.46
N ASP A 128 8.76 -6.51 -6.53
CA ASP A 128 9.58 -5.30 -6.42
C ASP A 128 10.11 -5.13 -5.00
N ARG A 129 9.30 -5.41 -3.99
CA ARG A 129 9.75 -5.42 -2.59
C ARG A 129 10.82 -6.48 -2.35
N LYS A 130 10.68 -7.66 -2.95
CA LYS A 130 11.71 -8.71 -2.89
C LYS A 130 13.01 -8.23 -3.53
N ARG A 131 12.96 -7.65 -4.75
CA ARG A 131 14.14 -7.09 -5.43
C ARG A 131 14.84 -6.03 -4.60
N GLU A 132 14.09 -5.13 -3.98
CA GLU A 132 14.64 -4.10 -3.09
C GLU A 132 15.36 -4.71 -1.88
N LEU A 133 14.79 -5.74 -1.26
CA LEU A 133 15.43 -6.44 -0.15
C LEU A 133 16.69 -7.20 -0.59
N GLU A 134 16.68 -7.81 -1.78
CA GLU A 134 17.86 -8.46 -2.37
C GLU A 134 18.98 -7.44 -2.66
N HIS A 135 18.63 -6.25 -3.16
CA HIS A 135 19.58 -5.15 -3.37
C HIS A 135 20.16 -4.63 -2.04
N ARG A 136 19.33 -4.45 -1.01
CA ARG A 136 19.82 -4.05 0.31
C ARG A 136 20.73 -5.10 0.92
N LEU A 137 20.39 -6.38 0.78
CA LEU A 137 21.22 -7.48 1.28
C LEU A 137 22.58 -7.51 0.57
N SER A 138 22.60 -7.41 -0.77
CA SER A 138 23.86 -7.38 -1.53
C SER A 138 24.74 -6.18 -1.14
N ALA A 139 24.18 -4.98 -0.99
CA ALA A 139 24.92 -3.83 -0.50
C ALA A 139 25.54 -4.07 0.89
N THR A 140 24.79 -4.66 1.83
CA THR A 140 25.34 -4.99 3.15
C THR A 140 26.40 -6.08 3.11
N LEU A 141 26.33 -7.02 2.16
CA LEU A 141 27.35 -8.03 1.95
C LEU A 141 28.63 -7.39 1.39
N GLU A 142 28.51 -6.50 0.40
CA GLU A 142 29.66 -5.74 -0.13
C GLU A 142 30.33 -4.90 0.96
N GLU A 143 29.56 -4.23 1.82
CA GLU A 143 30.10 -3.52 2.99
C GLU A 143 30.79 -4.47 3.97
N ASN A 144 30.25 -5.67 4.18
CA ASN A 144 30.86 -6.68 5.05
C ASN A 144 32.20 -7.17 4.50
N ASP A 145 32.27 -7.44 3.19
CA ASP A 145 33.49 -7.87 2.50
C ASP A 145 34.57 -6.77 2.58
N LEU A 146 34.19 -5.50 2.42
CA LEU A 146 35.10 -4.37 2.61
C LEU A 146 35.61 -4.29 4.05
N LEU A 147 34.72 -4.41 5.04
CA LEU A 147 35.12 -4.42 6.44
C LEU A 147 36.03 -5.61 6.76
N GLN A 148 35.74 -6.80 6.22
CA GLN A 148 36.60 -7.96 6.37
C GLN A 148 37.99 -7.69 5.79
N GLY A 149 38.08 -7.08 4.60
CA GLY A 149 39.35 -6.64 4.03
C GLY A 149 40.11 -5.67 4.95
N THR A 150 39.43 -4.69 5.56
CA THR A 150 40.08 -3.79 6.52
C THR A 150 40.53 -4.50 7.80
N VAL A 151 39.79 -5.52 8.25
CA VAL A 151 40.17 -6.34 9.41
C VAL A 151 41.41 -7.17 9.09
N GLU A 152 41.50 -7.76 7.90
CA GLU A 152 42.68 -8.50 7.43
C GLU A 152 43.90 -7.58 7.35
N GLU A 153 43.77 -6.36 6.80
CA GLU A 153 44.86 -5.37 6.78
C GLU A 153 45.31 -4.96 8.19
N LEU A 154 44.36 -4.78 9.12
CA LEU A 154 44.68 -4.47 10.52
C LEU A 154 45.37 -5.64 11.22
N GLN A 155 44.95 -6.89 10.93
CA GLN A 155 45.61 -8.09 11.44
C GLN A 155 47.07 -8.18 10.96
N ASP A 156 47.32 -7.95 9.67
CA ASP A 156 48.68 -7.90 9.11
C ASP A 156 49.53 -6.81 9.78
N ARG A 157 48.94 -5.64 10.03
CA ARG A 157 49.63 -4.55 10.73
C ARG A 157 49.95 -4.89 12.17
N VAL A 158 49.05 -5.58 12.88
CA VAL A 158 49.30 -6.08 14.23
C VAL A 158 50.46 -7.08 14.21
N LEU A 159 50.48 -8.05 13.28
CA LEU A 159 51.57 -9.02 13.14
C LEU A 159 52.93 -8.34 12.92
N ILE A 160 52.98 -7.29 12.09
CA ILE A 160 54.20 -6.51 11.87
C ILE A 160 54.63 -5.79 13.16
N LEU A 161 53.69 -5.18 13.88
CA LEU A 161 53.99 -4.49 15.14
C LEU A 161 54.43 -5.45 16.25
N GLU A 162 53.84 -6.64 16.33
CA GLU A 162 54.25 -7.70 17.25
C GLU A 162 55.69 -8.15 16.96
N ARG A 163 56.03 -8.36 15.68
CA ARG A 163 57.40 -8.67 15.27
C ARG A 163 58.39 -7.57 15.63
N GLN A 164 58.03 -6.30 15.37
CA GLN A 164 58.86 -5.16 15.78
C GLN A 164 59.00 -5.05 17.29
N GLY A 165 57.96 -5.40 18.06
CA GLY A 165 58.00 -5.50 19.51
C GLY A 165 59.03 -6.52 19.96
N HIS A 166 58.96 -7.74 19.42
CA HIS A 166 59.94 -8.80 19.71
C HIS A 166 61.37 -8.42 19.32
N ASP A 167 61.58 -7.78 18.18
CA ASP A 167 62.91 -7.32 17.76
C ASP A 167 63.47 -6.26 18.73
N LYS A 168 62.63 -5.32 19.21
CA LYS A 168 63.02 -4.33 20.22
C LYS A 168 63.30 -4.97 21.58
N ASP A 169 62.50 -5.95 22.00
CA ASP A 169 62.74 -6.70 23.24
C ASP A 169 64.09 -7.44 23.18
N LEU A 170 64.42 -8.03 22.02
CA LEU A 170 65.72 -8.66 21.79
C LEU A 170 66.87 -7.66 21.87
N GLN A 171 66.73 -6.48 21.26
CA GLN A 171 67.73 -5.40 21.32
C GLN A 171 67.92 -4.89 22.76
N LEU A 172 66.83 -4.70 23.51
CA LEU A 172 66.90 -4.31 24.91
C LEU A 172 67.63 -5.37 25.73
N HIS A 173 67.36 -6.65 25.49
CA HIS A 173 68.06 -7.73 26.16
C HIS A 173 69.56 -7.75 25.85
N GLN A 174 69.95 -7.56 24.59
CA GLN A 174 71.36 -7.44 24.18
C GLN A 174 72.05 -6.25 24.87
N SER A 175 71.43 -5.07 24.83
CA SER A 175 71.96 -3.87 25.49
C SER A 175 72.09 -4.05 27.01
N GLN A 176 71.17 -4.78 27.64
CA GLN A 176 71.26 -5.11 29.06
C GLN A 176 72.47 -6.01 29.37
N LEU A 177 72.73 -7.01 28.53
CA LEU A 177 73.90 -7.89 28.68
C LEU A 177 75.20 -7.10 28.50
N GLU A 178 75.31 -6.29 27.44
CA GLU A 178 76.46 -5.41 27.22
C GLU A 178 76.70 -4.45 28.38
N LEU A 179 75.64 -3.84 28.92
CA LEU A 179 75.73 -2.98 30.09
C LEU A 179 76.22 -3.73 31.33
N GLN A 180 75.79 -4.98 31.53
CA GLN A 180 76.30 -5.82 32.61
C GLN A 180 77.80 -6.11 32.44
N GLU A 181 78.24 -6.46 31.24
CA GLU A 181 79.66 -6.68 30.92
C GLU A 181 80.50 -5.42 31.18
N VAL A 182 80.03 -4.25 30.71
CA VAL A 182 80.70 -2.96 30.95
C VAL A 182 80.72 -2.60 32.43
N ARG A 183 79.64 -2.88 33.18
CA ARG A 183 79.64 -2.67 34.64
C ARG A 183 80.64 -3.58 35.35
N LEU A 184 80.77 -4.84 34.92
CA LEU A 184 81.75 -5.76 35.46
C LEU A 184 83.18 -5.31 35.14
N SER A 185 83.45 -4.89 33.91
CA SER A 185 84.76 -4.37 33.51
C SER A 185 85.10 -3.04 34.19
N TYR A 186 84.12 -2.15 34.37
CA TYR A 186 84.27 -0.92 35.15
C TYR A 186 84.61 -1.23 36.61
N ARG A 187 83.91 -2.18 37.25
CA ARG A 187 84.26 -2.61 38.62
C ARG A 187 85.68 -3.17 38.69
N GLN A 188 86.11 -3.97 37.72
CA GLN A 188 87.47 -4.48 37.65
C GLN A 188 88.51 -3.36 37.49
N LEU A 189 88.25 -2.38 36.62
CA LEU A 189 89.09 -1.21 36.45
C LEU A 189 89.11 -0.33 37.70
N GLN A 190 87.98 -0.18 38.38
CA GLN A 190 87.88 0.56 39.63
C GLN A 190 88.76 -0.08 40.70
N VAL A 191 88.71 -1.41 40.87
CA VAL A 191 89.60 -2.12 41.79
C VAL A 191 91.08 -1.89 41.42
N LYS A 192 91.44 -1.93 40.13
CA LYS A 192 92.81 -1.61 39.68
C LYS A 192 93.22 -0.16 39.96
N VAL A 193 92.30 0.79 39.81
CA VAL A 193 92.57 2.19 40.14
C VAL A 193 92.77 2.33 41.64
N GLU A 194 91.93 1.69 42.45
CA GLU A 194 92.07 1.64 43.91
C GLU A 194 93.44 1.07 44.30
N GLU A 195 93.85 -0.07 43.73
CA GLU A 195 95.19 -0.66 43.88
C GLU A 195 96.31 0.33 43.48
N LEU A 196 96.21 1.00 42.32
CA LEU A 196 97.19 2.00 41.88
C LEU A 196 97.22 3.24 42.76
N THR A 197 96.07 3.68 43.31
CA THR A 197 96.04 4.77 44.28
C THR A 197 96.61 4.35 45.62
N GLU A 198 96.42 3.11 46.05
CA GLU A 198 97.10 2.56 47.23
C GLU A 198 98.61 2.51 46.99
N GLU A 199 99.07 2.00 45.84
CA GLU A 199 100.49 2.04 45.43
C GLU A 199 101.04 3.47 45.39
N ARG A 200 100.27 4.43 44.86
CA ARG A 200 100.64 5.85 44.83
C ARG A 200 100.64 6.47 46.23
N SER A 201 99.73 6.06 47.11
CA SER A 201 99.68 6.52 48.51
C SER A 201 100.88 5.99 49.32
N LEU A 202 101.30 4.76 49.04
CA LEU A 202 102.52 4.17 49.58
C LEU A 202 103.76 4.86 49.00
N GLN A 203 103.73 5.27 47.72
CA GLN A 203 104.76 6.12 47.12
C GLN A 203 104.75 7.56 47.65
N SER A 204 103.60 8.16 47.97
CA SER A 204 103.52 9.50 48.56
C SER A 204 103.94 9.51 50.02
N SER A 205 103.69 8.42 50.76
CA SER A 205 104.27 8.19 52.09
C SER A 205 105.78 8.02 52.04
N ALA A 206 106.36 7.64 50.89
CA ALA A 206 107.81 7.58 50.65
C ALA A 206 108.38 8.87 50.01
N ALA A 207 107.53 9.81 49.59
CA ALA A 207 107.90 11.06 48.92
C ALA A 207 107.82 12.30 49.82
N THR A 208 108.10 12.15 51.12
CA THR A 208 108.52 13.28 51.97
C THR A 208 109.93 13.74 51.57
N SER A 209 110.06 14.36 50.39
CA SER A 209 111.28 15.04 49.91
C SER A 209 111.02 15.90 48.65
N THR A 210 110.36 17.06 48.78
CA THR A 210 110.41 18.14 47.77
C THR A 210 110.52 19.48 48.51
N SER A 211 111.71 19.87 48.98
CA SER A 211 112.74 20.69 48.29
C SER A 211 112.30 22.16 48.07
N LEU A 212 112.89 23.06 48.86
CA LEU A 212 112.73 24.54 48.95
C LEU A 212 112.88 25.32 47.63
N LEU A 213 113.14 24.66 46.49
CA LEU A 213 113.33 25.32 45.20
C LEU A 213 112.00 25.63 44.49
N SER A 214 110.92 24.90 44.79
CA SER A 214 109.57 25.15 44.24
C SER A 214 108.85 26.34 44.90
N GLU A 215 109.24 26.75 46.12
CA GLU A 215 108.64 27.87 46.83
C GLU A 215 109.29 29.22 46.47
N ILE A 216 110.55 29.23 46.01
CA ILE A 216 111.25 30.49 45.65
C ILE A 216 110.88 30.96 44.24
N GLU A 217 110.65 30.04 43.28
CA GLU A 217 110.18 30.43 41.94
C GLU A 217 108.75 31.01 41.97
N GLN A 218 107.87 30.50 42.84
CA GLN A 218 106.50 31.04 43.03
C GLN A 218 106.45 32.37 43.79
N SER A 219 107.55 32.78 44.46
CA SER A 219 107.64 34.05 45.20
C SER A 219 108.13 35.22 44.34
N MET A 220 108.89 34.98 43.26
CA MET A 220 109.31 36.03 42.34
C MET A 220 108.22 36.36 41.31
N GLU A 221 107.48 35.35 40.82
CA GLU A 221 106.31 35.58 39.95
C GLU A 221 105.18 36.35 40.67
N ALA A 222 105.11 36.27 42.00
CA ALA A 222 104.12 37.01 42.79
C ALA A 222 104.42 38.53 42.90
N GLU A 223 105.69 38.96 42.80
CA GLU A 223 106.06 40.39 42.85
C GLU A 223 105.86 41.11 41.50
N GLU A 224 106.08 40.43 40.37
CA GLU A 224 105.81 41.00 39.04
C GLU A 224 104.31 41.20 38.78
N LEU A 225 103.47 40.26 39.24
CA LEU A 225 102.02 40.38 39.15
C LEU A 225 101.43 41.46 40.08
N GLU A 226 102.13 41.84 41.16
CA GLU A 226 101.70 42.96 42.02
C GLU A 226 101.88 44.33 41.34
N GLN A 227 102.92 44.49 40.52
CA GLN A 227 103.13 45.73 39.73
C GLN A 227 102.10 45.87 38.59
N GLU A 228 101.77 44.79 37.89
CA GLU A 228 100.70 44.80 36.88
C GLU A 228 99.32 45.08 37.49
N ARG A 229 99.07 44.58 38.70
CA ARG A 229 97.83 44.85 39.46
C ARG A 229 97.71 46.33 39.86
N GLU A 230 98.81 47.02 40.15
CA GLU A 230 98.81 48.45 40.46
C GLU A 230 98.62 49.33 39.21
N GLN A 231 99.09 48.88 38.05
CA GLN A 231 98.90 49.56 36.78
C GLN A 231 97.45 49.43 36.25
N LEU A 232 96.82 48.26 36.41
CA LEU A 232 95.39 48.05 36.15
C LEU A 232 94.49 48.86 37.10
N ARG A 233 94.94 49.12 38.33
CA ARG A 233 94.20 49.91 39.33
C ARG A 233 94.14 51.40 38.97
N LEU A 234 95.17 51.93 38.32
CA LEU A 234 95.19 53.28 37.76
C LEU A 234 94.25 53.44 36.55
N GLN A 235 94.20 52.45 35.66
CA GLN A 235 93.28 52.45 34.50
C GLN A 235 91.81 52.32 34.91
N LEU A 236 91.51 51.57 35.98
CA LEU A 236 90.16 51.48 36.53
C LEU A 236 89.68 52.79 37.17
N TRP A 237 90.61 53.56 37.75
CA TRP A 237 90.33 54.88 38.32
C TRP A 237 89.99 55.91 37.22
N GLU A 238 90.71 55.90 36.09
CA GLU A 238 90.38 56.73 34.92
C GLU A 238 88.98 56.39 34.34
N ALA A 239 88.62 55.11 34.25
CA ALA A 239 87.31 54.67 33.79
C ALA A 239 86.18 55.11 34.75
N TYR A 240 86.43 55.07 36.06
CA TYR A 240 85.49 55.56 37.08
C TYR A 240 85.25 57.08 37.00
N CYS A 241 86.32 57.87 36.76
CA CYS A 241 86.20 59.32 36.56
C CYS A 241 85.43 59.69 35.28
N GLN A 242 85.59 58.92 34.20
CA GLN A 242 84.85 59.14 32.93
C GLN A 242 83.34 58.83 33.06
N VAL A 243 82.96 57.78 33.78
CA VAL A 243 81.54 57.45 34.06
C VAL A 243 80.89 58.48 34.98
N ARG A 244 81.63 59.01 35.96
CA ARG A 244 81.14 60.08 36.85
C ARG A 244 80.95 61.41 36.12
N TYR A 245 81.80 61.73 35.13
CA TYR A 245 81.63 62.89 34.24
C TYR A 245 80.36 62.77 33.38
N LEU A 246 80.11 61.60 32.76
CA LEU A 246 78.88 61.34 31.99
C LEU A 246 77.59 61.44 32.82
N CYS A 247 77.60 60.94 34.06
CA CYS A 247 76.45 61.08 34.98
C CYS A 247 76.20 62.53 35.42
N SER A 248 77.25 63.37 35.50
CA SER A 248 77.09 64.80 35.80
C SER A 248 76.56 65.61 34.60
N HIS A 249 76.86 65.17 33.37
CA HIS A 249 76.37 65.79 32.14
C HIS A 249 74.88 65.48 31.87
N LEU A 250 74.42 64.27 32.22
CA LEU A 250 73.00 63.87 32.14
C LEU A 250 72.12 64.49 33.25
N ARG A 251 72.73 64.99 34.34
CA ARG A 251 72.03 65.71 35.43
C ARG A 251 71.91 67.22 35.16
N GLY A 252 72.65 67.76 34.18
CA GLY A 252 72.76 69.19 33.90
C GLY A 252 71.82 69.75 32.84
N ASN A 253 71.15 68.90 32.05
CA ASN A 253 70.18 69.33 31.04
C ASN A 253 68.82 68.71 31.34
N ASP A 254 68.10 69.28 32.29
CA ASP A 254 66.78 69.88 32.05
C ASP A 254 66.24 70.42 33.37
N SER A 255 66.42 71.73 33.54
CA SER A 255 65.70 72.54 34.50
C SER A 255 64.22 72.55 34.14
N ALA A 256 63.39 71.90 34.94
CA ALA A 256 62.26 72.53 35.65
C ALA A 256 61.31 71.49 36.21
N ASP A 257 60.95 71.70 37.48
CA ASP A 257 59.72 71.27 38.14
C ASP A 257 59.33 69.78 38.10
N SER A 258 59.48 69.12 39.24
CA SER A 258 58.34 68.98 40.16
C SER A 258 58.69 68.06 41.33
N ALA A 259 58.13 68.39 42.48
CA ALA A 259 58.43 67.88 43.80
C ALA A 259 58.08 66.40 44.01
N VAL A 260 58.81 65.74 44.90
CA VAL A 260 58.33 65.21 46.19
C VAL A 260 59.40 64.28 46.78
N SER A 261 59.72 64.55 48.04
CA SER A 261 60.79 63.97 48.84
C SER A 261 60.55 62.50 49.22
N THR A 262 61.65 61.76 49.39
CA THR A 262 61.88 60.83 50.52
C THR A 262 63.34 60.38 50.47
N ASP A 263 64.19 61.05 51.24
CA ASP A 263 64.81 60.50 52.45
C ASP A 263 65.79 59.36 52.18
N SER A 264 67.07 59.72 52.07
CA SER A 264 68.20 58.90 52.50
C SER A 264 69.37 59.84 52.71
N SER A 265 69.50 60.26 53.96
CA SER A 265 70.71 60.88 54.50
C SER A 265 71.91 59.93 54.36
N MET A 266 73.05 60.43 53.88
CA MET A 266 74.35 60.27 54.54
C MET A 266 75.46 60.93 53.71
N ASP A 267 75.91 62.03 54.29
CA ASP A 267 77.26 62.56 54.37
C ASP A 267 77.94 63.17 53.13
N GLU A 268 78.44 64.36 53.41
CA GLU A 268 79.20 65.26 52.58
C GLU A 268 80.67 64.81 52.52
N SER A 269 81.24 64.90 51.33
CA SER A 269 82.63 65.31 51.12
C SER A 269 83.75 64.47 51.76
N SER A 270 84.41 63.66 50.93
CA SER A 270 85.87 63.50 51.02
C SER A 270 86.46 63.33 49.62
N GLU A 271 87.32 64.28 49.27
CA GLU A 271 88.27 64.18 48.18
C GLU A 271 89.09 62.88 48.31
N THR A 272 88.92 61.93 47.40
CA THR A 272 89.88 60.84 47.22
C THR A 272 90.78 61.17 46.03
N SER A 273 91.76 62.02 46.29
CA SER A 273 92.88 62.31 45.39
C SER A 273 93.95 61.20 45.46
N SER A 274 93.55 59.93 45.40
CA SER A 274 94.49 58.80 45.26
C SER A 274 93.79 57.47 44.92
N ALA A 275 94.42 56.67 44.05
CA ALA A 275 93.95 55.36 43.58
C ALA A 275 93.91 54.24 44.66
N LYS A 276 94.31 54.53 45.90
CA LYS A 276 94.34 53.54 46.99
C LYS A 276 93.01 53.37 47.75
N ASP A 277 92.09 54.34 47.68
CA ASP A 277 90.81 54.31 48.42
C ASP A 277 89.58 54.29 47.51
N VAL A 278 89.47 53.26 46.65
CA VAL A 278 88.24 52.98 45.89
C VAL A 278 87.50 51.83 46.57
N PRO A 279 86.34 52.06 47.21
CA PRO A 279 85.52 50.98 47.75
C PRO A 279 85.04 50.06 46.62
N ALA A 280 85.18 48.75 46.81
CA ALA A 280 84.69 47.75 45.86
C ALA A 280 83.17 47.91 45.68
N GLY A 281 82.74 48.31 44.48
CA GLY A 281 81.32 48.46 44.12
C GLY A 281 80.89 49.85 43.65
N SER A 282 81.70 50.91 43.83
CA SER A 282 81.32 52.29 43.45
C SER A 282 81.00 52.48 41.95
N LEU A 283 81.72 51.76 41.06
CA LEU A 283 81.44 51.72 39.61
C LEU A 283 80.09 51.04 39.28
N ARG A 284 79.71 50.02 40.06
CA ARG A 284 78.45 49.27 39.90
C ARG A 284 77.25 50.13 40.29
N THR A 285 77.41 50.98 41.31
CA THR A 285 76.38 51.94 41.73
C THR A 285 76.16 53.04 40.67
N ALA A 286 77.23 53.61 40.11
CA ALA A 286 77.15 54.61 39.05
C ALA A 286 76.51 54.08 37.75
N LEU A 287 76.80 52.82 37.38
CA LEU A 287 76.16 52.15 36.23
C LEU A 287 74.68 51.82 36.48
N SER A 288 74.29 51.57 37.73
CA SER A 288 72.89 51.33 38.10
C SER A 288 72.05 52.61 38.04
N GLU A 289 72.62 53.77 38.38
CA GLU A 289 71.97 55.07 38.21
C GLU A 289 71.79 55.45 36.73
N LEU A 290 72.76 55.17 35.86
CA LEU A 290 72.66 55.37 34.41
C LEU A 290 71.50 54.56 33.80
N LYS A 291 71.32 53.31 34.26
CA LYS A 291 70.22 52.43 33.84
C LYS A 291 68.84 52.97 34.25
N ARG A 292 68.73 53.60 35.43
CA ARG A 292 67.47 54.17 35.94
C ARG A 292 67.05 55.43 35.17
N LEU A 293 68.02 56.26 34.75
CA LEU A 293 67.79 57.45 33.93
C LEU A 293 67.34 57.12 32.49
N ILE A 294 67.82 56.00 31.93
CA ILE A 294 67.38 55.52 30.61
C ILE A 294 65.96 54.94 30.67
N GLN A 295 65.56 54.33 31.79
CA GLN A 295 64.22 53.78 31.98
C GLN A 295 63.15 54.88 32.15
N SER A 296 63.49 56.05 32.71
CA SER A 296 62.51 57.14 32.91
C SER A 296 62.16 57.93 31.65
N ILE A 297 62.93 57.79 30.56
CA ILE A 297 62.64 58.43 29.27
C ILE A 297 61.64 57.60 28.44
N VAL A 298 61.50 56.30 28.74
CA VAL A 298 60.68 55.37 27.95
C VAL A 298 59.21 55.33 28.39
N ASP A 299 58.89 55.67 29.64
CA ASP A 299 57.53 55.51 30.18
C ASP A 299 56.64 56.78 30.13
N GLY A 300 57.06 57.80 29.38
CA GLY A 300 56.32 59.06 29.23
C GLY A 300 55.55 59.19 27.92
N MET A 301 54.43 58.46 27.73
CA MET A 301 53.39 58.87 26.77
C MET A 301 52.02 58.22 27.06
N GLU A 302 51.01 59.09 27.20
CA GLU A 302 49.54 58.90 27.14
C GLU A 302 48.71 58.84 28.46
N PRO A 303 47.49 59.45 28.50
CA PRO A 303 47.10 60.35 29.59
C PRO A 303 45.78 60.04 30.33
N THR A 304 45.77 60.49 31.60
CA THR A 304 44.70 61.07 32.44
C THR A 304 43.22 60.65 32.30
N SER A 305 42.72 59.95 33.33
CA SER A 305 41.30 59.83 33.70
C SER A 305 40.89 60.94 34.67
N SER A 306 39.87 61.73 34.32
CA SER A 306 39.13 62.57 35.29
C SER A 306 37.69 62.86 34.81
N ARG A 307 36.89 61.81 34.63
CA ARG A 307 35.41 61.78 34.64
C ARG A 307 35.02 60.35 35.00
N ARG A 308 34.61 60.04 36.22
CA ARG A 308 34.15 58.67 36.58
C ARG A 308 32.90 58.64 37.45
N ILE A 309 32.56 59.70 38.17
CA ILE A 309 31.54 59.59 39.21
C ILE A 309 30.10 59.68 38.66
N ASP A 310 29.84 60.45 37.59
CA ASP A 310 28.52 60.48 36.93
C ASP A 310 28.35 59.39 35.86
N ASP A 311 29.47 58.86 35.35
CA ASP A 311 29.50 57.78 34.35
C ASP A 311 29.16 56.44 35.03
N ASP A 312 29.73 56.14 36.20
CA ASP A 312 29.49 54.88 36.91
C ASP A 312 28.00 54.68 37.30
N SER A 313 27.28 55.75 37.64
CA SER A 313 25.84 55.69 37.98
C SER A 313 24.94 55.47 36.76
N LEU A 314 25.28 56.13 35.64
CA LEU A 314 24.58 55.95 34.37
C LEU A 314 24.92 54.59 33.75
N GLU A 315 26.16 54.13 33.88
CA GLU A 315 26.59 52.79 33.48
C GLU A 315 25.87 51.70 34.27
N GLU A 316 25.69 51.86 35.58
CA GLU A 316 24.93 50.91 36.40
C GLU A 316 23.42 50.91 36.03
N GLN A 317 22.82 52.06 35.74
CA GLN A 317 21.44 52.14 35.23
C GLN A 317 21.29 51.55 33.82
N ILE A 318 22.27 51.74 32.94
CA ILE A 318 22.33 51.11 31.62
C ILE A 318 22.49 49.59 31.78
N ARG A 319 23.31 49.14 32.74
CA ARG A 319 23.48 47.71 33.03
C ARG A 319 22.17 47.12 33.53
N GLN A 320 21.51 47.74 34.50
CA GLN A 320 20.23 47.27 35.05
C GLN A 320 19.12 47.25 33.99
N THR A 321 18.97 48.31 33.19
CA THR A 321 17.99 48.32 32.10
C THR A 321 18.32 47.33 30.98
N SER A 322 19.61 47.04 30.75
CA SER A 322 20.04 45.99 29.81
C SER A 322 19.75 44.58 30.33
N GLU A 323 19.90 44.36 31.64
CA GLU A 323 19.57 43.13 32.34
C GLU A 323 18.06 42.90 32.37
N ASP A 324 17.26 43.93 32.71
CA ASP A 324 15.79 43.88 32.65
C ASP A 324 15.29 43.64 31.22
N SER A 325 15.91 44.28 30.22
CA SER A 325 15.63 44.03 28.81
C SER A 325 16.01 42.62 28.37
N ARG A 326 17.06 42.03 28.96
CA ARG A 326 17.47 40.64 28.70
C ARG A 326 16.48 39.67 29.34
N ALA A 327 16.08 39.90 30.59
CA ALA A 327 15.06 39.12 31.28
C ALA A 327 13.70 39.18 30.55
N LEU A 328 13.30 40.35 30.04
CA LEU A 328 12.07 40.49 29.27
C LEU A 328 12.15 39.72 27.93
N ARG A 329 13.30 39.74 27.26
CA ARG A 329 13.53 38.94 26.04
C ARG A 329 13.47 37.44 26.33
N GLU A 330 14.09 36.97 27.40
CA GLU A 330 14.05 35.57 27.83
C GLU A 330 12.62 35.11 28.15
N LEU A 331 11.83 35.95 28.83
CA LEU A 331 10.41 35.68 29.09
C LEU A 331 9.59 35.59 27.79
N MET A 332 9.77 36.54 26.87
CA MET A 332 9.09 36.55 25.57
C MET A 332 9.51 35.35 24.70
N GLU A 333 10.77 34.94 24.75
CA GLU A 333 11.26 33.72 24.10
C GLU A 333 10.67 32.47 24.73
N GLY A 334 10.54 32.44 26.06
CA GLY A 334 9.85 31.37 26.79
C GLY A 334 8.36 31.28 26.44
N GLU A 335 7.65 32.41 26.35
CA GLU A 335 6.25 32.46 25.91
C GLU A 335 6.09 32.04 24.44
N ARG A 336 7.01 32.46 23.57
CA ARG A 336 7.06 32.00 22.17
C ARG A 336 7.33 30.50 22.07
N GLY A 337 8.18 29.95 22.94
CA GLY A 337 8.43 28.51 23.05
C GLY A 337 7.17 27.74 23.45
N LYS A 338 6.47 28.20 24.49
CA LYS A 338 5.18 27.62 24.92
C LYS A 338 4.12 27.71 23.84
N LEU A 339 4.05 28.83 23.12
CA LEU A 339 3.12 28.99 22.00
C LEU A 339 3.44 28.02 20.86
N ARG A 340 4.72 27.82 20.51
CA ARG A 340 5.13 26.81 19.53
C ARG A 340 4.74 25.39 19.96
N GLN A 341 4.99 25.03 21.21
CA GLN A 341 4.59 23.73 21.77
C GLN A 341 3.07 23.53 21.67
N SER A 342 2.28 24.54 22.07
CA SER A 342 0.81 24.48 21.95
C SER A 342 0.33 24.35 20.49
N LEU A 343 1.03 24.97 19.53
CA LEU A 343 0.72 24.87 18.11
C LEU A 343 1.04 23.48 17.57
N GLU A 344 2.17 22.89 17.97
CA GLU A 344 2.55 21.52 17.64
C GLU A 344 1.55 20.51 18.24
N GLU A 345 1.14 20.69 19.50
CA GLU A 345 0.10 19.87 20.13
C GLU A 345 -1.25 20.00 19.41
N LEU A 346 -1.66 21.22 19.03
CA LEU A 346 -2.87 21.45 18.24
C LEU A 346 -2.79 20.79 16.86
N GLN A 347 -1.62 20.83 16.20
CA GLN A 347 -1.41 20.16 14.92
C GLN A 347 -1.46 18.64 15.06
N GLN A 348 -0.86 18.09 16.13
CA GLN A 348 -0.93 16.66 16.43
C GLN A 348 -2.37 16.22 16.70
N LEU A 349 -3.10 16.93 17.55
CA LEU A 349 -4.52 16.66 17.82
C LEU A 349 -5.35 16.81 16.55
N HIS A 350 -5.11 17.82 15.73
CA HIS A 350 -5.79 17.99 14.46
C HIS A 350 -5.53 16.81 13.52
N SER A 351 -4.28 16.38 13.38
CA SER A 351 -3.92 15.21 12.57
C SER A 351 -4.62 13.93 13.07
N GLN A 352 -4.68 13.74 14.39
CA GLN A 352 -5.36 12.60 15.00
C GLN A 352 -6.87 12.64 14.75
N VAL A 353 -7.50 13.81 14.88
CA VAL A 353 -8.93 13.99 14.55
C VAL A 353 -9.20 13.73 13.07
N THR A 354 -8.32 14.17 12.17
CA THR A 354 -8.49 13.89 10.74
C THR A 354 -8.39 12.40 10.42
N LEU A 355 -7.43 11.68 11.04
CA LEU A 355 -7.30 10.23 10.88
C LEU A 355 -8.53 9.49 11.40
N LEU A 356 -8.96 9.81 12.62
CA LEU A 356 -10.17 9.22 13.21
C LEU A 356 -11.43 9.54 12.38
N SER A 357 -11.51 10.73 11.78
CA SER A 357 -12.61 11.08 10.89
C SER A 357 -12.61 10.22 9.62
N VAL A 358 -11.43 9.98 9.02
CA VAL A 358 -11.29 9.11 7.84
C VAL A 358 -11.62 7.66 8.18
N GLU A 359 -11.14 7.15 9.31
CA GLU A 359 -11.47 5.82 9.80
C GLU A 359 -12.97 5.67 10.06
N MET A 360 -13.60 6.67 10.68
CA MET A 360 -15.05 6.68 10.90
C MET A 360 -15.84 6.72 9.59
N THR A 361 -15.36 7.41 8.55
CA THR A 361 -15.99 7.36 7.22
C THR A 361 -15.81 6.00 6.56
N ALA A 362 -14.62 5.40 6.63
CA ALA A 362 -14.36 4.08 6.06
C ALA A 362 -15.21 2.99 6.72
N LEU A 363 -15.31 2.99 8.05
CA LEU A 363 -16.15 2.06 8.81
C LEU A 363 -17.65 2.25 8.53
N LYS A 364 -18.10 3.49 8.29
CA LYS A 364 -19.48 3.76 7.86
C LYS A 364 -19.76 3.18 6.49
N GLU A 365 -18.85 3.40 5.53
CA GLU A 365 -18.96 2.83 4.18
C GLU A 365 -18.94 1.30 4.19
N GLU A 366 -18.08 0.67 4.98
CA GLU A 366 -18.03 -0.78 5.13
C GLU A 366 -19.33 -1.34 5.72
N ARG A 367 -19.86 -0.70 6.77
CA ARG A 367 -21.14 -1.09 7.37
C ARG A 367 -22.30 -0.91 6.39
N ASP A 368 -22.32 0.17 5.60
CA ASP A 368 -23.37 0.39 4.61
C ASP A 368 -23.25 -0.61 3.44
N ARG A 369 -22.03 -0.98 3.02
CA ARG A 369 -21.79 -2.08 2.05
C ARG A 369 -22.30 -3.42 2.58
N LEU A 370 -21.95 -3.78 3.82
CA LEU A 370 -22.41 -5.03 4.44
C LEU A 370 -23.94 -5.05 4.56
N ARG A 371 -24.56 -3.91 4.89
CA ARG A 371 -26.01 -3.79 4.94
C ARG A 371 -26.65 -4.03 3.58
N VAL A 372 -26.12 -3.45 2.50
CA VAL A 372 -26.61 -3.69 1.13
C VAL A 372 -26.48 -5.18 0.76
N THR A 373 -25.33 -5.80 1.02
CA THR A 373 -25.15 -7.24 0.73
C THR A 373 -26.02 -8.17 1.59
N SER A 374 -26.38 -7.75 2.81
CA SER A 374 -27.33 -8.47 3.66
C SER A 374 -28.79 -8.23 3.23
N GLU A 375 -29.07 -7.09 2.60
CA GLU A 375 -30.37 -6.73 2.04
C GLU A 375 -30.57 -7.28 0.61
N ASP A 376 -29.52 -7.85 -0.02
CA ASP A 376 -29.62 -8.64 -1.24
C ASP A 376 -30.47 -9.90 -0.98
N LYS A 377 -31.78 -9.70 -1.08
CA LYS A 377 -32.80 -10.75 -0.98
C LYS A 377 -32.80 -11.67 -2.20
N GLU A 378 -32.15 -11.27 -3.29
CA GLU A 378 -32.11 -12.01 -4.55
C GLU A 378 -31.69 -13.49 -4.41
N PRO A 379 -30.54 -13.86 -3.78
CA PRO A 379 -30.18 -15.27 -3.63
C PRO A 379 -31.17 -16.05 -2.76
N LYS A 380 -31.77 -15.40 -1.76
CA LYS A 380 -32.78 -16.02 -0.88
C LYS A 380 -34.11 -16.21 -1.61
N GLU A 381 -34.51 -15.26 -2.45
CA GLU A 381 -35.71 -15.32 -3.28
C GLU A 381 -35.57 -16.35 -4.41
N GLN A 382 -34.38 -16.43 -5.04
CA GLN A 382 -34.04 -17.47 -6.01
C GLN A 382 -34.08 -18.86 -5.39
N LEU A 383 -33.52 -19.04 -4.19
CA LEU A 383 -33.60 -20.30 -3.45
C LEU A 383 -35.07 -20.67 -3.13
N GLN A 384 -35.88 -19.71 -2.69
CA GLN A 384 -37.30 -19.94 -2.44
C GLN A 384 -38.08 -20.30 -3.71
N LYS A 385 -37.77 -19.65 -4.84
CA LYS A 385 -38.37 -19.99 -6.15
C LYS A 385 -38.01 -21.42 -6.55
N ALA A 386 -36.74 -21.81 -6.44
CA ALA A 386 -36.29 -23.17 -6.73
C ALA A 386 -36.96 -24.23 -5.83
N ILE A 387 -37.21 -23.92 -4.55
CA ILE A 387 -37.96 -24.82 -3.65
C ILE A 387 -39.41 -24.98 -4.12
N ARG A 388 -40.09 -23.89 -4.48
CA ARG A 388 -41.49 -23.95 -4.98
C ARG A 388 -41.57 -24.76 -6.28
N ASP A 389 -40.66 -24.53 -7.22
CA ASP A 389 -40.63 -25.23 -8.51
C ASP A 389 -40.41 -26.74 -8.31
N ARG A 390 -39.51 -27.11 -7.37
CA ARG A 390 -39.30 -28.51 -6.97
C ARG A 390 -40.58 -29.12 -6.40
N ASP A 391 -41.25 -28.42 -5.48
CA ASP A 391 -42.43 -28.95 -4.81
C ASP A 391 -43.61 -29.09 -5.79
N GLU A 392 -43.75 -28.17 -6.75
CA GLU A 392 -44.72 -28.28 -7.84
C GLU A 392 -44.43 -29.47 -8.76
N ALA A 393 -43.16 -29.70 -9.10
CA ALA A 393 -42.75 -30.86 -9.90
C ALA A 393 -43.05 -32.19 -9.17
N ILE A 394 -42.82 -32.25 -7.85
CA ILE A 394 -43.18 -33.41 -7.02
C ILE A 394 -44.70 -33.62 -7.03
N ALA A 395 -45.50 -32.56 -6.89
CA ALA A 395 -46.95 -32.68 -6.93
C ALA A 395 -47.45 -33.19 -8.29
N LYS A 396 -46.91 -32.68 -9.40
CA LYS A 396 -47.23 -33.16 -10.76
C LYS A 396 -46.83 -34.62 -10.95
N LYS A 397 -45.65 -35.03 -10.47
CA LYS A 397 -45.20 -36.42 -10.50
C LYS A 397 -46.19 -37.32 -9.76
N ASN A 398 -46.56 -36.97 -8.53
CA ASN A 398 -47.49 -37.76 -7.72
C ASN A 398 -48.87 -37.86 -8.39
N ALA A 399 -49.36 -36.79 -9.01
CA ALA A 399 -50.62 -36.82 -9.76
C ALA A 399 -50.57 -37.78 -10.96
N VAL A 400 -49.48 -37.77 -11.72
CA VAL A 400 -49.28 -38.71 -12.85
C VAL A 400 -49.16 -40.15 -12.35
N GLU A 401 -48.47 -40.38 -11.23
CA GLU A 401 -48.37 -41.72 -10.62
C GLU A 401 -49.74 -42.25 -10.16
N LEU A 402 -50.62 -41.38 -9.64
CA LEU A 402 -51.99 -41.74 -9.29
C LEU A 402 -52.83 -42.10 -10.52
N GLU A 403 -52.78 -41.30 -11.58
CA GLU A 403 -53.49 -41.61 -12.83
C GLU A 403 -52.97 -42.90 -13.47
N LEU A 404 -51.64 -43.13 -13.43
CA LEU A 404 -51.06 -44.38 -13.91
C LEU A 404 -51.55 -45.58 -13.10
N ALA A 405 -51.64 -45.46 -11.78
CA ALA A 405 -52.18 -46.51 -10.91
C ALA A 405 -53.65 -46.80 -11.26
N LYS A 406 -54.45 -45.75 -11.51
CA LYS A 406 -55.84 -45.88 -11.94
C LYS A 406 -55.97 -46.58 -13.29
N CYS A 407 -55.21 -46.17 -14.31
CA CYS A 407 -55.21 -46.85 -15.60
C CYS A 407 -54.79 -48.32 -15.49
N LYS A 408 -53.84 -48.67 -14.61
CA LYS A 408 -53.48 -50.07 -14.34
C LYS A 408 -54.64 -50.85 -13.72
N MET A 409 -55.37 -50.26 -12.78
CA MET A 409 -56.56 -50.88 -12.19
C MET A 409 -57.65 -51.09 -13.25
N ASP A 410 -57.91 -50.10 -14.09
CA ASP A 410 -58.89 -50.19 -15.18
C ASP A 410 -58.51 -51.30 -16.18
N MET A 411 -57.23 -51.38 -16.55
CA MET A 411 -56.70 -52.44 -17.42
C MET A 411 -56.86 -53.82 -16.78
N MET A 412 -56.55 -53.98 -15.49
CA MET A 412 -56.75 -55.23 -14.76
C MET A 412 -58.23 -55.63 -14.70
N SER A 413 -59.13 -54.67 -14.46
CA SER A 413 -60.58 -54.88 -14.47
C SER A 413 -61.07 -55.32 -15.85
N LEU A 414 -60.65 -54.64 -16.91
CA LEU A 414 -61.03 -54.99 -18.28
C LEU A 414 -60.49 -56.36 -18.69
N ASN A 415 -59.26 -56.71 -18.28
CA ASN A 415 -58.70 -58.03 -18.52
C ASN A 415 -59.48 -59.13 -17.80
N SER A 416 -59.93 -58.89 -16.55
CA SER A 416 -60.82 -59.81 -15.84
C SER A 416 -62.14 -59.99 -16.59
N GLN A 417 -62.77 -58.90 -17.03
CA GLN A 417 -64.02 -58.96 -17.80
C GLN A 417 -63.85 -59.72 -19.12
N LEU A 418 -62.71 -59.55 -19.80
CA LEU A 418 -62.39 -60.28 -21.02
C LEU A 418 -62.23 -61.79 -20.75
N LEU A 419 -61.53 -62.16 -19.68
CA LEU A 419 -61.38 -63.56 -19.27
C LEU A 419 -62.75 -64.18 -18.94
N ASP A 420 -63.62 -63.46 -18.22
CA ASP A 420 -64.97 -63.91 -17.92
C ASP A 420 -65.81 -64.11 -19.19
N ALA A 421 -65.72 -63.17 -20.14
CA ALA A 421 -66.41 -63.27 -21.43
C ALA A 421 -65.90 -64.44 -22.29
N ILE A 422 -64.58 -64.69 -22.30
CA ILE A 422 -63.99 -65.85 -22.96
C ILE A 422 -64.51 -67.14 -22.31
N GLN A 423 -64.53 -67.21 -20.98
CA GLN A 423 -65.03 -68.38 -20.26
C GLN A 423 -66.51 -68.63 -20.54
N GLN A 424 -67.35 -67.58 -20.55
CA GLN A 424 -68.75 -67.69 -20.94
C GLN A 424 -68.92 -68.19 -22.38
N LYS A 425 -68.15 -67.64 -23.33
CA LYS A 425 -68.17 -68.09 -24.73
C LYS A 425 -67.73 -69.54 -24.88
N LEU A 426 -66.71 -69.97 -24.15
CA LEU A 426 -66.24 -71.35 -24.14
C LEU A 426 -67.35 -72.28 -23.63
N ASN A 427 -67.98 -71.94 -22.50
CA ASN A 427 -69.09 -72.72 -21.93
C ASN A 427 -70.27 -72.84 -22.91
N LEU A 428 -70.65 -71.73 -23.58
CA LEU A 428 -71.72 -71.76 -24.59
C LEU A 428 -71.34 -72.60 -25.82
N SER A 429 -70.08 -72.53 -26.24
CA SER A 429 -69.57 -73.35 -27.36
C SER A 429 -69.60 -74.84 -27.02
N GLN A 430 -69.18 -75.22 -25.81
CA GLN A 430 -69.28 -76.59 -25.30
C GLN A 430 -70.73 -77.07 -25.19
N GLN A 431 -71.66 -76.21 -24.76
CA GLN A 431 -73.08 -76.54 -24.75
C GLN A 431 -73.59 -76.79 -26.17
N LEU A 432 -73.27 -75.92 -27.14
CA LEU A 432 -73.66 -76.08 -28.54
C LEU A 432 -73.12 -77.39 -29.13
N GLU A 433 -71.87 -77.73 -28.87
CA GLU A 433 -71.29 -79.02 -29.28
C GLU A 433 -72.04 -80.20 -28.65
N ALA A 434 -72.37 -80.13 -27.36
CA ALA A 434 -73.16 -81.16 -26.68
C ALA A 434 -74.58 -81.30 -27.26
N TRP A 435 -75.23 -80.19 -27.64
CA TRP A 435 -76.52 -80.20 -28.34
C TRP A 435 -76.41 -80.83 -29.74
N GLN A 436 -75.34 -80.53 -30.48
CA GLN A 436 -75.08 -81.12 -31.79
C GLN A 436 -74.83 -82.63 -31.72
N VAL A 437 -74.16 -83.11 -30.67
CA VAL A 437 -73.92 -84.56 -30.46
C VAL A 437 -75.18 -85.30 -30.00
N LYS A 438 -76.08 -84.66 -29.24
CA LYS A 438 -77.36 -85.25 -28.84
C LYS A 438 -78.42 -85.26 -29.94
N SER A 439 -78.36 -84.32 -30.89
CA SER A 439 -79.34 -84.21 -31.98
C SER A 439 -79.41 -85.43 -32.94
N PRO A 440 -78.33 -86.19 -33.21
CA PRO A 440 -78.44 -87.45 -33.95
C PRO A 440 -78.91 -88.66 -33.13
N GLU A 441 -79.06 -88.57 -31.80
CA GLU A 441 -79.54 -89.71 -30.98
C GLU A 441 -81.05 -89.71 -30.73
N THR A 442 -81.80 -88.65 -31.10
CA THR A 442 -83.28 -88.59 -30.95
C THR A 442 -84.04 -88.71 -32.27
N LEU A 443 -83.37 -89.07 -33.36
CA LEU A 443 -83.97 -89.32 -34.68
C LEU A 443 -83.73 -90.77 -35.19
N GLY A 444 -83.40 -91.70 -34.29
CA GLY A 444 -83.36 -93.15 -34.54
C GLY A 444 -84.62 -93.83 -34.04
#